data_AF-A0A1F8RFW6-F1
#
_entry.id   AF-A0A1F8RFW6-F1
#
_cell.length_a   1.000
_cell.length_b   1.000
_cell.length_c   1.000
_cell.angle_alpha   90.00
_cell.angle_beta   90.00
_cell.angle_gamma   90.00
#
_symmetry.space_group_name_H-M   'P 1'
#
loop_
_entity.id
_entity.type
_entity.pdbx_description
1 polymer ?
#
loop_
_entity_poly.entity_id
_entity_poly.type
_entity_poly.pdbx_seq_one_letter_code
_entity_poly.pdbx_strand_id
1 'polypeptide(L)'
;MKPIHATVFCRSLSPHLTQALTGLALLHRAGVVRLRQVFLGSGRRDARASAYGPQAHEAHLLVLLDGGTQVYFDTQDAQDINLTAAERVDLYFKRSYAWEAIPPALRDKVHPYGLNYAVHADGRDVFEMGRRLFFERDAAKRIKMLARLTLSGFAMSAVAPGFRATVGEMSAPPDRAQPPRVLFMARAWDPTDDPARPAEKAEQRRQINEERAECVRLMRKEFGPAFTGGFRHTPYALTHHKDVLLADDRLSTKENYIRLLREHSIGVATTGLHESIGWKLAEYVALPPPGCTSRSAGSWPNT
;
A
#
# COMPACT_ATOMS: atom_id res chain seq x y z
N MET A 1 17.32 26.96 -1.88
CA MET A 1 15.93 27.15 -1.40
C MET A 1 15.88 26.82 0.08
N LYS A 2 15.10 27.55 0.89
CA LYS A 2 14.92 27.25 2.31
C LYS A 2 14.05 25.98 2.44
N PRO A 3 14.39 25.02 3.32
CA PRO A 3 13.58 23.82 3.50
C PRO A 3 12.19 24.17 4.03
N ILE A 4 11.15 23.50 3.51
CA ILE A 4 9.77 23.62 4.00
C ILE A 4 9.66 22.81 5.30
N HIS A 5 9.11 23.37 6.38
CA HIS A 5 8.83 22.59 7.58
C HIS A 5 7.56 21.77 7.37
N ALA A 6 7.63 20.48 7.70
CA ALA A 6 6.49 19.58 7.65
C ALA A 6 6.33 18.87 8.98
N THR A 7 5.18 19.06 9.64
CA THR A 7 4.81 18.31 10.84
C THR A 7 3.78 17.26 10.48
N VAL A 8 4.12 16.00 10.69
CA VAL A 8 3.27 14.85 10.37
C VAL A 8 2.65 14.28 11.63
N PHE A 9 1.33 14.12 11.64
CA PHE A 9 0.58 13.56 12.76
C PHE A 9 0.34 12.07 12.55
N CYS A 10 1.17 11.23 13.19
CA CYS A 10 1.10 9.78 13.03
C CYS A 10 0.16 9.17 14.07
N ARG A 11 -0.76 8.29 13.63
CA ARG A 11 -1.73 7.57 14.49
C ARG A 11 -1.58 6.05 14.46
N SER A 12 -0.89 5.51 13.46
CA SER A 12 -0.76 4.08 13.22
C SER A 12 0.61 3.74 12.63
N LEU A 13 0.92 2.44 12.61
CA LEU A 13 2.01 1.83 11.84
C LEU A 13 1.48 1.18 10.55
N SER A 14 0.34 1.63 10.05
CA SER A 14 -0.31 0.98 8.91
C SER A 14 0.60 0.97 7.68
N PRO A 15 0.72 -0.18 7.00
CA PRO A 15 1.45 -0.25 5.74
C PRO A 15 0.88 0.70 4.67
N HIS A 16 -0.41 1.06 4.76
CA HIS A 16 -1.06 2.01 3.86
C HIS A 16 -0.37 3.39 3.82
N LEU A 17 0.21 3.81 4.95
CA LEU A 17 0.84 5.14 5.11
C LEU A 17 2.33 5.16 4.76
N THR A 18 2.94 3.98 4.57
CA THR A 18 4.40 3.86 4.49
C THR A 18 4.98 4.60 3.30
N GLN A 19 4.31 4.61 2.14
CA GLN A 19 4.79 5.34 0.96
C GLN A 19 4.91 6.85 1.22
N ALA A 20 3.85 7.48 1.73
CA ALA A 20 3.87 8.92 2.05
C ALA A 20 4.89 9.25 3.15
N LEU A 21 4.94 8.43 4.21
CA LEU A 21 5.89 8.62 5.32
C LEU A 21 7.35 8.45 4.88
N THR A 22 7.63 7.45 4.05
CA THR A 22 8.94 7.20 3.46
C THR A 22 9.33 8.35 2.53
N GLY A 23 8.42 8.81 1.66
CA GLY A 23 8.65 9.96 0.78
C GLY A 23 9.04 11.21 1.56
N LEU A 24 8.32 11.53 2.65
CA LEU A 24 8.64 12.66 3.52
C LEU A 24 10.00 12.50 4.22
N ALA A 25 10.35 11.29 4.66
CA ALA A 25 11.67 11.01 5.24
C ALA A 25 12.81 11.16 4.22
N LEU A 26 12.58 10.74 2.97
CA LEU A 26 13.54 10.90 1.87
C LEU A 26 13.70 12.38 1.47
N LEU A 27 12.62 13.15 1.40
CA LEU A 27 12.66 14.61 1.18
C LEU A 27 13.39 15.32 2.31
N HIS A 28 13.27 14.83 3.54
CA HIS A 28 14.03 15.34 4.67
C HIS A 28 15.53 15.09 4.51
N ARG A 29 15.90 13.86 4.15
CA ARG A 29 17.29 13.50 3.88
C ARG A 29 17.89 14.31 2.74
N ALA A 30 17.10 14.67 1.74
CA ALA A 30 17.50 15.51 0.62
C ALA A 30 17.56 17.02 0.94
N GLY A 31 17.19 17.43 2.16
CA GLY A 31 17.20 18.84 2.57
C GLY A 31 16.06 19.69 1.98
N VAL A 32 15.07 19.07 1.32
CA VAL A 32 13.90 19.76 0.74
C VAL A 32 12.89 20.08 1.84
N VAL A 33 12.72 19.17 2.79
CA VAL A 33 11.77 19.29 3.90
C VAL A 33 12.48 19.18 5.25
N ARG A 34 12.07 19.98 6.25
CA ARG A 34 12.42 19.72 7.64
C ARG A 34 11.28 18.96 8.30
N LEU A 35 11.41 17.65 8.40
CA LEU A 35 10.37 16.75 8.89
C LEU A 35 10.36 16.68 10.42
N ARG A 36 9.18 16.85 11.01
CA ARG A 36 8.86 16.54 12.40
C ARG A 36 7.72 15.54 12.43
N GLN A 37 7.75 14.60 13.37
CA GLN A 37 6.62 13.70 13.62
C GLN A 37 6.04 13.93 15.00
N VAL A 38 4.72 14.04 15.05
CA VAL A 38 3.94 14.07 16.29
C VAL A 38 3.21 12.74 16.37
N PHE A 39 3.51 11.96 17.40
CA PHE A 39 2.87 10.69 17.63
C PHE A 39 1.62 10.91 18.48
N LEU A 40 0.48 10.65 17.87
CA LEU A 40 -0.79 10.65 18.55
C LEU A 40 -1.02 9.22 19.05
N GLY A 41 -1.42 9.07 20.31
CA GLY A 41 -1.90 7.77 20.79
C GLY A 41 -3.04 7.26 19.90
N SER A 42 -3.32 5.96 19.93
CA SER A 42 -4.59 5.46 19.39
C SER A 42 -5.71 6.06 20.23
N GLY A 43 -6.16 7.26 19.86
CA GLY A 43 -7.30 7.91 20.47
C GLY A 43 -8.47 6.93 20.45
N ARG A 44 -9.43 7.13 21.37
CA ARG A 44 -10.75 6.47 21.31
C ARG A 44 -11.12 6.32 19.83
N ARG A 45 -11.44 5.08 19.41
CA ARG A 45 -11.99 4.76 18.08
C ARG A 45 -12.82 5.96 17.67
N ASP A 46 -12.56 6.56 16.52
CA ASP A 46 -13.38 7.66 16.05
C ASP A 46 -14.81 7.09 15.92
N ALA A 47 -15.59 7.25 16.98
CA ALA A 47 -16.91 6.64 17.15
C ALA A 47 -17.91 7.33 16.23
N ARG A 48 -17.50 8.47 15.65
CA ARG A 48 -17.97 8.90 14.34
C ARG A 48 -17.37 7.93 13.34
N ALA A 49 -18.00 6.76 13.28
CA ALA A 49 -17.87 5.83 12.18
C ALA A 49 -18.06 6.64 10.90
N SER A 50 -16.94 7.04 10.33
CA SER A 50 -16.84 7.31 8.93
C SER A 50 -17.47 6.10 8.22
N ALA A 51 -18.19 6.28 7.11
CA ALA A 51 -18.87 5.21 6.36
C ALA A 51 -17.96 3.98 6.03
N TYR A 52 -16.65 4.14 6.24
CA TYR A 52 -15.53 3.24 6.02
C TYR A 52 -15.22 2.25 7.16
N GLY A 53 -15.93 2.31 8.29
CA GLY A 53 -15.77 1.37 9.41
C GLY A 53 -14.65 1.72 10.42
N PRO A 54 -14.44 0.88 11.45
CA PRO A 54 -13.67 1.22 12.65
C PRO A 54 -12.15 1.39 12.44
N GLN A 55 -11.61 0.87 11.33
CA GLN A 55 -10.16 0.86 11.04
C GLN A 55 -9.72 1.96 10.07
N ALA A 56 -10.64 2.77 9.55
CA ALA A 56 -10.33 3.79 8.54
C ALA A 56 -9.26 4.79 8.99
N HIS A 57 -9.24 5.12 10.29
CA HIS A 57 -8.23 6.01 10.88
C HIS A 57 -6.77 5.52 10.71
N GLU A 58 -6.56 4.23 10.41
CA GLU A 58 -5.23 3.67 10.20
C GLU A 58 -4.66 4.00 8.82
N ALA A 59 -5.48 4.43 7.85
CA ALA A 59 -5.08 4.72 6.48
C ALA A 59 -5.05 6.22 6.14
N HIS A 60 -5.12 7.10 7.15
CA HIS A 60 -5.13 8.55 6.94
C HIS A 60 -3.91 9.24 7.57
N LEU A 61 -3.38 10.27 6.93
CA LEU A 61 -2.23 11.04 7.39
C LEU A 61 -2.44 12.54 7.22
N LEU A 62 -2.37 13.29 8.33
CA LEU A 62 -2.38 14.76 8.29
C LEU A 62 -0.95 15.29 8.35
N VAL A 63 -0.65 16.24 7.48
CA VAL A 63 0.63 16.95 7.40
C VAL A 63 0.36 18.46 7.43
N LEU A 64 1.01 19.16 8.36
CA LEU A 64 1.00 20.61 8.44
C LEU A 64 2.30 21.17 7.86
N LEU A 65 2.20 22.01 6.85
CA LEU A 65 3.32 22.68 6.20
C LEU A 65 3.49 24.12 6.72
N ASP A 66 4.60 24.76 6.33
CA ASP A 66 4.83 26.20 6.58
C ASP A 66 3.65 27.05 6.11
N GLY A 67 3.38 28.16 6.84
CA GLY A 67 2.24 29.04 6.53
C GLY A 67 0.88 28.50 6.95
N GLY A 68 0.83 27.31 7.57
CA GLY A 68 -0.41 26.73 8.12
C GLY A 68 -1.15 25.80 7.15
N THR A 69 -0.60 25.54 5.95
CA THR A 69 -1.23 24.68 4.96
C THR A 69 -1.37 23.24 5.48
N GLN A 70 -2.59 22.74 5.49
CA GLN A 70 -2.96 21.39 5.92
C GLN A 70 -3.15 20.48 4.72
N VAL A 71 -2.37 19.40 4.68
CA VAL A 71 -2.44 18.36 3.65
C VAL A 71 -2.92 17.05 4.27
N TYR A 72 -3.93 16.45 3.68
CA TYR A 72 -4.50 15.19 4.13
C TYR A 72 -4.29 14.10 3.10
N PHE A 73 -3.61 13.02 3.48
CA PHE A 73 -3.49 11.82 2.66
C PHE A 73 -4.51 10.79 3.14
N ASP A 74 -5.43 10.43 2.26
CA ASP A 74 -6.39 9.36 2.43
C ASP A 74 -5.99 8.19 1.52
N THR A 75 -5.39 7.17 2.15
CA THR A 75 -4.92 5.96 1.48
C THR A 75 -5.87 4.77 1.67
N GLN A 76 -7.08 5.03 2.15
CA GLN A 76 -8.13 4.03 2.33
C GLN A 76 -8.54 3.45 0.97
N ASP A 77 -8.73 2.14 0.95
CA ASP A 77 -9.15 1.38 -0.22
C ASP A 77 -10.69 1.38 -0.34
N ALA A 78 -11.24 2.53 -0.71
CA ALA A 78 -12.68 2.78 -0.85
C ALA A 78 -12.91 3.93 -1.86
N GLN A 79 -14.09 3.99 -2.47
CA GLN A 79 -14.46 5.05 -3.41
C GLN A 79 -14.82 6.38 -2.73
N ASP A 80 -15.35 6.33 -1.50
CA ASP A 80 -15.86 7.51 -0.83
C ASP A 80 -14.70 8.34 -0.22
N ILE A 81 -14.93 9.65 0.02
CA ILE A 81 -13.99 10.55 0.72
C ILE A 81 -14.44 10.94 2.14
N ASN A 82 -13.50 11.19 3.04
CA ASN A 82 -13.80 11.73 4.37
C ASN A 82 -14.17 13.21 4.28
N LEU A 83 -15.48 13.50 4.11
CA LEU A 83 -16.02 14.86 3.96
C LEU A 83 -15.59 15.79 5.11
N THR A 84 -15.68 15.34 6.36
CA THR A 84 -15.29 16.14 7.52
C THR A 84 -13.81 16.53 7.49
N ALA A 85 -12.93 15.65 7.01
CA ALA A 85 -11.53 16.00 6.83
C ALA A 85 -11.34 16.93 5.62
N ALA A 86 -11.97 16.62 4.48
CA ALA A 86 -11.90 17.42 3.26
C ALA A 86 -12.36 18.87 3.46
N GLU A 87 -13.38 19.11 4.28
CA GLU A 87 -13.85 20.46 4.63
C GLU A 87 -12.83 21.30 5.41
N ARG A 88 -11.93 20.65 6.17
CA ARG A 88 -11.02 21.32 7.13
C ARG A 88 -9.61 21.54 6.64
N VAL A 89 -9.24 20.92 5.53
CA VAL A 89 -7.87 20.94 4.99
C VAL A 89 -7.80 21.72 3.69
N ASP A 90 -6.60 22.17 3.37
CA ASP A 90 -6.32 22.94 2.15
C ASP A 90 -6.12 22.00 0.95
N LEU A 91 -5.49 20.83 1.16
CA LEU A 91 -5.25 19.83 0.12
C LEU A 91 -5.64 18.44 0.61
N TYR A 92 -6.38 17.69 -0.19
CA TYR A 92 -6.86 16.34 0.10
C TYR A 92 -6.44 15.35 -0.98
N PHE A 93 -5.49 14.46 -0.68
CA PHE A 93 -5.02 13.44 -1.60
C PHE A 93 -5.72 12.12 -1.34
N LYS A 94 -6.50 11.62 -2.31
CA LYS A 94 -7.21 10.34 -2.19
C LYS A 94 -6.65 9.31 -3.15
N ARG A 95 -6.38 8.08 -2.66
CA ARG A 95 -5.83 6.98 -3.47
C ARG A 95 -6.75 6.51 -4.59
N SER A 96 -8.03 6.36 -4.32
CA SER A 96 -9.05 5.87 -5.27
C SER A 96 -10.37 6.55 -4.92
N TYR A 97 -11.08 7.09 -5.90
CA TYR A 97 -12.38 7.72 -5.71
C TYR A 97 -13.14 7.80 -7.03
N ALA A 98 -14.47 7.84 -6.93
CA ALA A 98 -15.32 8.27 -8.05
C ALA A 98 -15.39 9.80 -8.04
N TRP A 99 -15.07 10.45 -9.16
CA TRP A 99 -15.05 11.92 -9.24
C TRP A 99 -16.45 12.50 -9.04
N GLU A 100 -17.47 11.79 -9.51
CA GLU A 100 -18.88 12.11 -9.40
C GLU A 100 -19.34 12.10 -7.93
N ALA A 101 -18.70 11.28 -7.08
CA ALA A 101 -19.00 11.19 -5.66
C ALA A 101 -18.41 12.37 -4.85
N ILE A 102 -17.57 13.22 -5.44
CA ILE A 102 -16.99 14.38 -4.76
C ILE A 102 -17.95 15.58 -4.89
N PRO A 103 -18.39 16.17 -3.77
CA PRO A 103 -19.21 17.38 -3.78
C PRO A 103 -18.53 18.50 -4.58
N PRO A 104 -19.26 19.22 -5.46
CA PRO A 104 -18.67 20.25 -6.32
C PRO A 104 -17.82 21.28 -5.56
N ALA A 105 -18.25 21.68 -4.36
CA ALA A 105 -17.54 22.64 -3.52
C ALA A 105 -16.18 22.16 -2.97
N LEU A 106 -15.87 20.86 -3.04
CA LEU A 106 -14.63 20.28 -2.55
C LEU A 106 -13.67 19.86 -3.67
N ARG A 107 -14.12 19.86 -4.94
CA ARG A 107 -13.37 19.29 -6.07
C ARG A 107 -11.99 19.92 -6.28
N ASP A 108 -11.87 21.24 -6.11
CA ASP A 108 -10.63 21.96 -6.38
C ASP A 108 -9.47 21.60 -5.45
N LYS A 109 -9.75 21.04 -4.27
CA LYS A 109 -8.74 20.59 -3.30
C LYS A 109 -8.57 19.09 -3.22
N VAL A 110 -9.43 18.32 -3.88
CA VAL A 110 -9.31 16.85 -3.90
C VAL A 110 -8.45 16.46 -5.09
N HIS A 111 -7.32 15.84 -4.79
CA HIS A 111 -6.31 15.44 -5.76
C HIS A 111 -6.10 13.92 -5.74
N PRO A 112 -5.76 13.32 -6.89
CA PRO A 112 -5.37 11.93 -6.91
C PRO A 112 -4.03 11.76 -6.17
N TYR A 113 -4.03 10.87 -5.18
CA TYR A 113 -2.78 10.38 -4.59
C TYR A 113 -2.05 9.43 -5.55
N GLY A 114 -2.82 8.67 -6.35
CA GLY A 114 -2.30 7.71 -7.32
C GLY A 114 -1.97 6.35 -6.71
N LEU A 115 -0.96 5.69 -7.29
CA LEU A 115 -0.56 4.33 -6.98
C LEU A 115 0.06 4.21 -5.57
N ASN A 116 -0.57 3.41 -4.71
CA ASN A 116 -0.10 3.15 -3.35
C ASN A 116 0.41 1.72 -3.18
N TYR A 117 1.52 1.56 -2.47
CA TYR A 117 2.07 0.28 -2.03
C TYR A 117 2.97 0.47 -0.81
N ALA A 118 3.25 -0.61 -0.09
CA ALA A 118 4.14 -0.53 1.05
C ALA A 118 5.61 -0.43 0.60
N VAL A 119 6.29 0.66 1.00
CA VAL A 119 7.70 0.91 0.66
C VAL A 119 8.42 1.66 1.77
N HIS A 120 9.70 1.33 1.95
CA HIS A 120 10.55 1.85 3.01
C HIS A 120 11.81 2.54 2.46
N ALA A 121 12.41 3.43 3.23
CA ALA A 121 13.69 4.02 2.85
C ALA A 121 14.83 2.97 2.89
N ASP A 122 15.77 3.09 1.96
CA ASP A 122 17.04 2.34 2.03
C ASP A 122 17.87 2.81 3.22
N GLY A 123 18.53 1.86 3.87
CA GLY A 123 19.37 2.14 5.04
C GLY A 123 18.58 2.61 6.25
N ARG A 124 19.11 3.63 6.93
CA ARG A 124 18.60 4.15 8.21
C ARG A 124 17.47 5.16 8.02
N ASP A 125 16.34 4.94 8.69
CA ASP A 125 15.22 5.89 8.81
C ASP A 125 14.88 6.13 10.29
N VAL A 126 15.40 7.23 10.84
CA VAL A 126 15.17 7.60 12.25
C VAL A 126 13.71 7.87 12.57
N PHE A 127 12.92 8.30 11.58
CA PHE A 127 11.49 8.55 11.77
C PHE A 127 10.73 7.22 11.84
N GLU A 128 11.03 6.25 10.96
CA GLU A 128 10.44 4.90 11.05
C GLU A 128 10.79 4.23 12.38
N MET A 129 12.05 4.33 12.81
CA MET A 129 12.49 3.82 14.11
C MET A 129 11.70 4.44 15.26
N GLY A 130 11.56 5.77 15.26
CA GLY A 130 10.77 6.49 16.25
C GLY A 130 9.32 6.03 16.30
N ARG A 131 8.67 5.88 15.13
CA ARG A 131 7.30 5.36 15.03
C ARG A 131 7.18 3.95 15.61
N ARG A 132 8.08 3.03 15.22
CA ARG A 132 8.05 1.63 15.69
C ARG A 132 8.23 1.53 17.19
N LEU A 133 9.16 2.29 17.76
CA LEU A 133 9.38 2.33 19.21
C LEU A 133 8.17 2.90 19.96
N PHE A 134 7.55 3.95 19.42
CA PHE A 134 6.42 4.61 20.08
C PHE A 134 5.15 3.74 20.07
N PHE A 135 4.83 3.12 18.93
CA PHE A 135 3.61 2.33 18.79
C PHE A 135 3.74 0.88 19.28
N GLU A 136 4.93 0.44 19.70
CA GLU A 136 5.07 -0.81 20.43
C GLU A 136 4.44 -0.68 21.82
N ARG A 137 3.39 -1.48 22.05
CA ARG A 137 2.62 -1.48 23.28
C ARG A 137 3.26 -2.33 24.37
N ASP A 138 4.06 -3.31 23.99
CA ASP A 138 4.76 -4.20 24.91
C ASP A 138 6.08 -3.57 25.39
N ALA A 139 6.14 -3.24 26.68
CA ALA A 139 7.30 -2.61 27.28
C ALA A 139 8.58 -3.47 27.17
N ALA A 140 8.47 -4.80 27.30
CA ALA A 140 9.60 -5.70 27.18
C ALA A 140 10.12 -5.75 25.74
N LYS A 141 9.22 -5.80 24.75
CA LYS A 141 9.61 -5.71 23.33
C LYS A 141 10.24 -4.36 23.00
N ARG A 142 9.71 -3.26 23.56
CA ARG A 142 10.27 -1.91 23.36
C ARG A 142 11.67 -1.78 23.94
N ILE A 143 11.92 -2.29 25.15
CA ILE A 143 13.26 -2.32 25.77
C ILE A 143 14.20 -3.18 24.91
N LYS A 144 13.74 -4.35 24.45
CA LYS A 144 14.52 -5.23 23.57
C LYS A 144 14.88 -4.57 22.25
N MET A 145 13.95 -3.83 21.64
CA MET A 145 14.23 -3.03 20.45
C MET A 145 15.26 -1.95 20.70
N LEU A 146 15.14 -1.21 21.82
CA LEU A 146 16.11 -0.17 22.17
C LEU A 146 17.51 -0.74 22.41
N ALA A 147 17.62 -1.85 23.15
CA ALA A 147 18.90 -2.53 23.37
C ALA A 147 19.51 -3.06 22.07
N ARG A 148 18.70 -3.61 21.16
CA ARG A 148 19.18 -4.03 19.84
C ARG A 148 19.65 -2.86 18.99
N LEU A 149 18.97 -1.72 19.08
CA LEU A 149 19.35 -0.50 18.36
C LEU A 149 20.69 0.05 18.82
N THR A 150 20.94 0.08 20.13
CA THR A 150 22.23 0.53 20.65
C THR A 150 23.35 -0.42 20.22
N LEU A 151 23.13 -1.74 20.32
CA LEU A 151 24.10 -2.76 19.91
C LEU A 151 24.35 -2.80 18.40
N SER A 152 23.34 -2.50 17.58
CA SER A 152 23.45 -2.56 16.11
C SER A 152 23.94 -1.26 15.47
N GLY A 153 24.33 -0.25 16.25
CA GLY A 153 24.68 1.07 15.71
C GLY A 153 23.50 1.77 15.03
N PHE A 154 22.28 1.57 15.55
CA PHE A 154 21.02 2.11 15.03
C PHE A 154 20.63 1.59 13.64
N ALA A 155 20.97 0.33 13.34
CA ALA A 155 20.52 -0.33 12.11
C ALA A 155 19.01 -0.64 12.14
N MET A 156 18.34 -0.47 10.99
CA MET A 156 16.89 -0.75 10.86
C MET A 156 16.51 -2.20 11.18
N SER A 157 17.40 -3.16 10.95
CA SER A 157 17.17 -4.58 11.23
C SER A 157 16.89 -4.86 12.72
N ALA A 158 17.28 -3.95 13.63
CA ALA A 158 17.01 -4.09 15.06
C ALA A 158 15.53 -3.85 15.44
N VAL A 159 14.81 -3.01 14.69
CA VAL A 159 13.39 -2.67 14.93
C VAL A 159 12.44 -3.25 13.88
N ALA A 160 12.97 -3.65 12.73
CA ALA A 160 12.22 -4.23 11.63
C ALA A 160 13.04 -5.41 11.05
N PRO A 161 13.10 -6.55 11.77
CA PRO A 161 13.82 -7.72 11.30
C PRO A 161 13.11 -8.35 10.08
N GLY A 162 13.90 -8.97 9.20
CA GLY A 162 13.42 -9.63 7.99
C GLY A 162 13.46 -8.74 6.75
N PHE A 163 12.88 -9.24 5.66
CA PHE A 163 12.83 -8.52 4.39
C PHE A 163 12.07 -7.20 4.52
N ARG A 164 12.66 -6.13 3.98
CA ARG A 164 12.05 -4.81 3.84
C ARG A 164 11.98 -4.47 2.37
N ALA A 165 10.78 -4.19 1.88
CA ALA A 165 10.54 -3.65 0.55
C ALA A 165 11.03 -2.19 0.52
N THR A 166 12.34 -1.97 0.44
CA THR A 166 12.91 -0.63 0.36
C THR A 166 12.84 -0.06 -1.06
N VAL A 167 13.13 1.22 -1.24
CA VAL A 167 13.14 1.84 -2.57
C VAL A 167 14.10 1.11 -3.53
N GLY A 168 15.30 0.72 -3.09
CA GLY A 168 16.22 -0.09 -3.89
C GLY A 168 15.69 -1.49 -4.22
N GLU A 169 15.02 -2.14 -3.26
CA GLU A 169 14.41 -3.47 -3.45
C GLU A 169 13.13 -3.42 -4.31
N MET A 170 12.50 -2.25 -4.43
CA MET A 170 11.27 -2.01 -5.18
C MET A 170 11.54 -1.21 -6.47
N SER A 171 12.78 -1.20 -6.95
CA SER A 171 13.16 -0.56 -8.21
C SER A 171 14.03 -1.49 -9.05
N ALA A 172 13.75 -1.50 -10.36
CA ALA A 172 14.54 -2.19 -11.36
C ALA A 172 14.33 -1.53 -12.72
N PRO A 173 15.38 -1.44 -13.57
CA PRO A 173 15.15 -1.13 -14.98
C PRO A 173 14.44 -2.32 -15.67
N PRO A 174 13.63 -2.06 -16.71
CA PRO A 174 13.03 -3.13 -17.49
C PRO A 174 14.12 -3.93 -18.23
N ASP A 175 14.11 -5.26 -18.09
CA ASP A 175 15.02 -6.16 -18.81
C ASP A 175 14.39 -6.68 -20.11
N ARG A 176 14.75 -6.06 -21.24
CA ARG A 176 14.21 -6.43 -22.56
C ARG A 176 14.64 -7.81 -23.07
N ALA A 177 15.65 -8.44 -22.47
CA ALA A 177 16.12 -9.76 -22.85
C ALA A 177 15.40 -10.89 -22.09
N GLN A 178 14.63 -10.55 -21.05
CA GLN A 178 13.91 -11.52 -20.24
C GLN A 178 12.83 -12.25 -21.06
N PRO A 179 12.71 -13.59 -20.95
CA PRO A 179 11.66 -14.33 -21.63
C PRO A 179 10.26 -13.91 -21.16
N PRO A 180 9.24 -13.96 -22.03
CA PRO A 180 7.88 -13.58 -21.69
C PRO A 180 7.28 -14.55 -20.66
N ARG A 181 7.23 -14.14 -19.38
CA ARG A 181 6.66 -14.93 -18.28
C ARG A 181 5.58 -14.15 -17.57
N VAL A 182 4.46 -14.82 -17.29
CA VAL A 182 3.24 -14.23 -16.73
C VAL A 182 3.13 -14.53 -15.24
N LEU A 183 2.96 -13.49 -14.43
CA LEU A 183 2.74 -13.58 -12.99
C LEU A 183 1.31 -13.16 -12.63
N PHE A 184 0.55 -14.05 -12.01
CA PHE A 184 -0.73 -13.70 -11.40
C PHE A 184 -0.93 -14.39 -10.06
N MET A 185 -0.66 -13.66 -8.98
CA MET A 185 -0.88 -14.16 -7.64
C MET A 185 -2.01 -13.37 -6.99
N ALA A 186 -2.94 -14.04 -6.32
CA ALA A 186 -4.04 -13.38 -5.65
C ALA A 186 -4.32 -13.98 -4.28
N ARG A 187 -5.18 -13.30 -3.50
CA ARG A 187 -5.74 -13.82 -2.26
C ARG A 187 -7.25 -13.91 -2.44
N ALA A 188 -7.81 -15.08 -2.17
CA ALA A 188 -9.26 -15.21 -2.04
C ALA A 188 -9.72 -14.51 -0.76
N TRP A 189 -10.76 -13.69 -0.87
CA TRP A 189 -11.35 -13.00 0.26
C TRP A 189 -12.54 -13.79 0.78
N ASP A 190 -12.47 -14.20 2.05
CA ASP A 190 -13.58 -14.88 2.70
C ASP A 190 -14.79 -13.94 2.74
N PRO A 191 -15.93 -14.29 2.13
CA PRO A 191 -17.14 -13.48 2.18
C PRO A 191 -17.73 -13.37 3.60
N THR A 192 -17.36 -14.28 4.49
CA THR A 192 -17.98 -14.54 5.81
C THR A 192 -17.08 -14.25 7.02
N ASP A 193 -15.85 -13.76 6.81
CA ASP A 193 -14.89 -13.40 7.87
C ASP A 193 -15.40 -12.29 8.84
N ASP A 194 -16.41 -11.52 8.44
CA ASP A 194 -17.06 -10.51 9.27
C ASP A 194 -18.59 -10.63 9.18
N PRO A 195 -19.27 -11.09 10.25
CA PRO A 195 -20.73 -11.18 10.30
C PRO A 195 -21.44 -9.82 10.15
N ALA A 196 -20.77 -8.70 10.45
CA ALA A 196 -21.34 -7.37 10.31
C ALA A 196 -21.24 -6.83 8.87
N ARG A 197 -20.62 -7.58 7.95
CA ARG A 197 -20.47 -7.13 6.56
C ARG A 197 -21.82 -7.11 5.83
N PRO A 198 -22.13 -6.04 5.07
CA PRO A 198 -23.29 -6.01 4.19
C PRO A 198 -23.29 -7.16 3.17
N ALA A 199 -24.47 -7.73 2.89
CA ALA A 199 -24.63 -8.84 1.96
C ALA A 199 -24.05 -8.56 0.56
N GLU A 200 -24.22 -7.32 0.07
CA GLU A 200 -23.66 -6.87 -1.21
C GLU A 200 -22.13 -6.98 -1.26
N LYS A 201 -21.43 -6.58 -0.19
CA LYS A 201 -19.96 -6.70 -0.11
C LYS A 201 -19.52 -8.17 -0.04
N ALA A 202 -20.30 -9.03 0.60
CA ALA A 202 -20.03 -10.46 0.60
C ALA A 202 -20.21 -11.07 -0.81
N GLU A 203 -21.23 -10.63 -1.54
CA GLU A 203 -21.44 -11.05 -2.93
C GLU A 203 -20.34 -10.56 -3.87
N GLN A 204 -19.94 -9.29 -3.76
CA GLN A 204 -18.81 -8.76 -4.53
C GLN A 204 -17.52 -9.55 -4.26
N ARG A 205 -17.26 -9.98 -3.01
CA ARG A 205 -16.11 -10.85 -2.69
C ARG A 205 -16.21 -12.21 -3.39
N ARG A 206 -17.40 -12.81 -3.47
CA ARG A 206 -17.61 -14.08 -4.20
C ARG A 206 -17.30 -13.90 -5.69
N GLN A 207 -17.88 -12.88 -6.32
CA GLN A 207 -17.64 -12.57 -7.73
C GLN A 207 -16.15 -12.35 -8.02
N ILE A 208 -15.47 -11.50 -7.23
CA ILE A 208 -14.03 -11.26 -7.37
C ILE A 208 -13.21 -12.54 -7.20
N ASN A 209 -13.59 -13.42 -6.27
CA ASN A 209 -12.88 -14.69 -6.09
C ASN A 209 -13.04 -15.61 -7.31
N GLU A 210 -14.25 -15.71 -7.86
CA GLU A 210 -14.50 -16.53 -9.06
C GLU A 210 -13.78 -15.98 -10.29
N GLU A 211 -13.85 -14.68 -10.55
CA GLU A 211 -13.13 -14.02 -11.65
C GLU A 211 -11.62 -14.27 -11.56
N ARG A 212 -11.05 -14.13 -10.36
CA ARG A 212 -9.63 -14.40 -10.15
C ARG A 212 -9.31 -15.89 -10.32
N ALA A 213 -10.19 -16.79 -9.88
CA ALA A 213 -9.98 -18.23 -10.06
C ALA A 213 -10.02 -18.61 -11.55
N GLU A 214 -10.98 -18.10 -12.31
CA GLU A 214 -11.08 -18.27 -13.75
C GLU A 214 -9.83 -17.74 -14.46
N CYS A 215 -9.37 -16.54 -14.10
CA CYS A 215 -8.12 -15.97 -14.59
C CYS A 215 -6.93 -16.92 -14.38
N VAL A 216 -6.80 -17.54 -13.20
CA VAL A 216 -5.74 -18.54 -12.94
C VAL A 216 -5.90 -19.77 -13.84
N ARG A 217 -7.11 -20.31 -14.00
CA ARG A 217 -7.37 -21.48 -14.84
C ARG A 217 -7.01 -21.21 -16.30
N LEU A 218 -7.45 -20.08 -16.84
CA LEU A 218 -7.17 -19.65 -18.20
C LEU A 218 -5.68 -19.44 -18.41
N MET A 219 -4.99 -18.71 -17.52
CA MET A 219 -3.55 -18.49 -17.67
C MET A 219 -2.74 -19.78 -17.58
N ARG A 220 -3.11 -20.73 -16.71
CA ARG A 220 -2.47 -22.06 -16.67
C ARG A 220 -2.64 -22.82 -17.98
N LYS A 221 -3.86 -22.79 -18.55
CA LYS A 221 -4.18 -23.46 -19.79
C LYS A 221 -3.41 -22.86 -20.98
N GLU A 222 -3.42 -21.54 -21.10
CA GLU A 222 -2.88 -20.84 -22.28
C GLU A 222 -1.36 -20.65 -22.24
N PHE A 223 -0.78 -20.41 -21.05
CA PHE A 223 0.65 -20.11 -20.92
C PHE A 223 1.48 -21.26 -20.33
N GLY A 224 0.85 -22.27 -19.73
CA GLY A 224 1.52 -23.47 -19.22
C GLY A 224 2.76 -23.15 -18.36
N PRO A 225 3.96 -23.66 -18.71
CA PRO A 225 5.20 -23.40 -17.95
C PRO A 225 5.64 -21.92 -17.87
N ALA A 226 5.14 -21.06 -18.77
CA ALA A 226 5.45 -19.63 -18.75
C ALA A 226 4.63 -18.86 -17.70
N PHE A 227 3.66 -19.51 -17.04
CA PHE A 227 2.82 -18.92 -16.01
C PHE A 227 3.23 -19.33 -14.60
N THR A 228 3.37 -18.34 -13.72
CA THR A 228 3.46 -18.54 -12.28
C THR A 228 2.28 -17.84 -11.62
N GLY A 229 1.45 -18.59 -10.89
CA GLY A 229 0.30 -17.96 -10.25
C GLY A 229 -0.69 -18.89 -9.56
N GLY A 230 -1.62 -18.24 -8.85
CA GLY A 230 -2.62 -18.91 -8.03
C GLY A 230 -2.97 -18.15 -6.75
N PHE A 231 -3.84 -18.77 -5.96
CA PHE A 231 -4.27 -18.27 -4.66
C PHE A 231 -3.30 -18.62 -3.55
N ARG A 232 -3.03 -17.64 -2.69
CA ARG A 232 -2.47 -17.88 -1.37
C ARG A 232 -3.33 -18.89 -0.62
N HIS A 233 -2.71 -19.78 0.15
CA HIS A 233 -3.34 -20.84 0.93
C HIS A 233 -4.03 -20.26 2.19
N THR A 234 -5.10 -19.50 2.00
CA THR A 234 -5.98 -19.11 3.11
C THR A 234 -6.94 -20.25 3.45
N PRO A 235 -7.50 -20.32 4.67
CA PRO A 235 -8.51 -21.34 5.01
C PRO A 235 -9.66 -21.42 3.99
N TYR A 236 -10.14 -20.24 3.55
CA TYR A 236 -11.16 -20.14 2.51
C TYR A 236 -10.68 -20.70 1.16
N ALA A 237 -9.51 -20.32 0.67
CA ALA A 237 -8.98 -20.81 -0.60
C ALA A 237 -8.72 -22.33 -0.57
N LEU A 238 -8.19 -22.84 0.54
CA LEU A 238 -7.99 -24.28 0.76
C LEU A 238 -9.29 -25.08 0.76
N THR A 239 -10.42 -24.44 1.05
CA THR A 239 -11.73 -25.10 1.08
C THR A 239 -12.42 -25.02 -0.29
N HIS A 240 -12.44 -23.83 -0.89
CA HIS A 240 -13.29 -23.51 -2.04
C HIS A 240 -12.55 -23.44 -3.38
N HIS A 241 -11.22 -23.30 -3.39
CA HIS A 241 -10.42 -22.98 -4.57
C HIS A 241 -9.14 -23.83 -4.67
N LYS A 242 -9.22 -25.11 -4.27
CA LYS A 242 -8.07 -26.04 -4.22
C LYS A 242 -7.35 -26.19 -5.56
N ASP A 243 -8.10 -26.12 -6.65
CA ASP A 243 -7.61 -26.28 -8.02
C ASP A 243 -6.76 -25.09 -8.50
N VAL A 244 -6.91 -23.91 -7.91
CA VAL A 244 -6.20 -22.68 -8.32
C VAL A 244 -5.22 -22.16 -7.26
N LEU A 245 -4.88 -22.96 -6.26
CA LEU A 245 -3.86 -22.60 -5.27
C LEU A 245 -2.48 -22.41 -5.89
N LEU A 246 -1.65 -21.55 -5.30
CA LEU A 246 -0.23 -21.52 -5.58
C LEU A 246 0.38 -22.92 -5.39
N ALA A 247 1.33 -23.29 -6.24
CA ALA A 247 2.05 -24.55 -6.08
C ALA A 247 2.75 -24.65 -4.72
N ASP A 248 3.22 -23.53 -4.18
CA ASP A 248 3.84 -23.40 -2.86
C ASP A 248 3.44 -22.06 -2.22
N ASP A 249 2.84 -22.09 -1.02
CA ASP A 249 2.42 -20.87 -0.33
C ASP A 249 3.60 -19.99 0.11
N ARG A 250 4.82 -20.54 0.23
CA ARG A 250 6.03 -19.76 0.58
C ARG A 250 6.35 -18.69 -0.46
N LEU A 251 5.87 -18.86 -1.70
CA LEU A 251 5.97 -17.85 -2.75
C LEU A 251 5.15 -16.59 -2.41
N SER A 252 4.12 -16.70 -1.57
CA SER A 252 3.27 -15.59 -1.16
C SER A 252 3.90 -14.66 -0.11
N THR A 253 5.07 -15.03 0.44
CA THR A 253 5.84 -14.11 1.30
C THR A 253 6.30 -12.90 0.48
N LYS A 254 6.35 -11.72 1.11
CA LYS A 254 6.69 -10.48 0.39
C LYS A 254 8.05 -10.56 -0.30
N GLU A 255 9.05 -11.16 0.35
CA GLU A 255 10.38 -11.37 -0.20
C GLU A 255 10.36 -12.25 -1.46
N ASN A 256 9.76 -13.44 -1.38
CA ASN A 256 9.72 -14.37 -2.51
C ASN A 256 8.86 -13.84 -3.65
N TYR A 257 7.76 -13.15 -3.34
CA TYR A 257 6.95 -12.48 -4.34
C TYR A 257 7.73 -11.39 -5.08
N ILE A 258 8.55 -10.58 -4.40
CA ILE A 258 9.39 -9.56 -5.07
C ILE A 258 10.46 -10.21 -5.94
N ARG A 259 11.06 -11.33 -5.49
CA ARG A 259 11.98 -12.12 -6.33
C ARG A 259 11.28 -12.64 -7.59
N LEU A 260 10.09 -13.23 -7.44
CA LEU A 260 9.29 -13.67 -8.57
C LEU A 260 8.97 -12.52 -9.51
N LEU A 261 8.53 -11.37 -8.99
CA LEU A 261 8.18 -10.21 -9.81
C LEU A 261 9.36 -9.75 -10.70
N ARG A 262 10.60 -9.84 -10.21
CA ARG A 262 11.80 -9.53 -11.01
C ARG A 262 12.07 -10.53 -12.13
N GLU A 263 11.59 -11.77 -11.98
CA GLU A 263 11.75 -12.86 -12.97
C GLU A 263 10.61 -12.92 -14.01
N HIS A 264 9.60 -12.07 -13.88
CA HIS A 264 8.41 -12.10 -14.73
C HIS A 264 8.24 -10.79 -15.47
N SER A 265 8.12 -10.91 -16.79
CA SER A 265 8.02 -9.78 -17.69
C SER A 265 6.58 -9.30 -17.90
N ILE A 266 5.58 -9.98 -17.34
CA ILE A 266 4.16 -9.62 -17.43
C ILE A 266 3.50 -9.84 -16.07
N GLY A 267 3.05 -8.78 -15.42
CA GLY A 267 2.26 -8.84 -14.20
C GLY A 267 0.78 -8.62 -14.50
N VAL A 268 -0.08 -9.56 -14.10
CA VAL A 268 -1.53 -9.40 -14.21
C VAL A 268 -2.10 -8.91 -12.88
N ALA A 269 -2.98 -7.92 -12.94
CA ALA A 269 -3.75 -7.42 -11.80
C ALA A 269 -5.23 -7.44 -12.15
N THR A 270 -6.07 -7.75 -11.17
CA THR A 270 -7.52 -7.53 -11.24
C THR A 270 -7.87 -6.31 -10.42
N THR A 271 -9.04 -5.76 -10.67
CA THR A 271 -9.66 -4.77 -9.77
C THR A 271 -9.89 -5.36 -8.37
N GLY A 272 -9.93 -4.46 -7.39
CA GLY A 272 -10.28 -4.72 -6.01
C GLY A 272 -11.77 -4.48 -5.74
N LEU A 273 -12.13 -4.32 -4.47
CA LEU A 273 -13.47 -3.87 -4.09
C LEU A 273 -13.71 -2.48 -4.68
N HIS A 274 -14.94 -2.20 -5.11
CA HIS A 274 -15.31 -0.90 -5.68
C HIS A 274 -14.42 -0.47 -6.86
N GLU A 275 -14.03 -1.44 -7.69
CA GLU A 275 -13.18 -1.22 -8.88
C GLU A 275 -11.81 -0.60 -8.58
N SER A 276 -11.36 -0.71 -7.33
CA SER A 276 -10.13 -0.06 -6.90
C SER A 276 -8.87 -0.71 -7.48
N ILE A 277 -7.83 0.09 -7.63
CA ILE A 277 -6.51 -0.39 -8.02
C ILE A 277 -5.79 -0.96 -6.80
N GLY A 278 -5.53 -2.27 -6.79
CA GLY A 278 -4.76 -2.93 -5.73
C GLY A 278 -3.27 -2.56 -5.73
N TRP A 279 -2.59 -2.74 -4.58
CA TRP A 279 -1.16 -2.41 -4.43
C TRP A 279 -0.25 -3.12 -5.43
N LYS A 280 -0.64 -4.29 -5.92
CA LYS A 280 0.15 -5.04 -6.90
C LYS A 280 0.40 -4.27 -8.18
N LEU A 281 -0.57 -3.50 -8.67
CA LEU A 281 -0.35 -2.68 -9.86
C LEU A 281 0.77 -1.66 -9.61
N ALA A 282 0.78 -1.03 -8.44
CA ALA A 282 1.82 -0.09 -8.06
C ALA A 282 3.20 -0.78 -7.92
N GLU A 283 3.23 -2.00 -7.38
CA GLU A 283 4.44 -2.81 -7.30
C GLU A 283 4.97 -3.20 -8.68
N TYR A 284 4.08 -3.56 -9.62
CA TYR A 284 4.45 -3.84 -11.01
C TYR A 284 4.97 -2.60 -11.72
N VAL A 285 4.42 -1.42 -11.46
CA VAL A 285 4.95 -0.17 -12.05
C VAL A 285 6.32 0.20 -11.45
N ALA A 286 6.53 -0.04 -10.15
CA ALA A 286 7.79 0.25 -9.47
C ALA A 286 8.91 -0.71 -9.86
N LEU A 287 8.57 -1.97 -10.12
CA LEU A 287 9.42 -3.00 -10.71
C LEU A 287 8.91 -3.31 -12.12
N PRO A 288 9.03 -2.35 -13.07
CA PRO A 288 8.38 -2.43 -14.37
C PRO A 288 8.76 -3.71 -15.08
N PRO A 289 7.77 -4.54 -15.44
CA PRO A 289 7.99 -5.55 -16.44
C PRO A 289 8.47 -4.88 -17.75
N PRO A 290 9.27 -5.58 -18.57
CA PRO A 290 9.75 -5.07 -19.85
C PRO A 290 8.59 -4.61 -20.73
N GLY A 291 8.63 -3.35 -21.18
CA GLY A 291 7.62 -2.76 -22.09
C GLY A 291 6.91 -1.53 -21.52
N CYS A 292 6.94 -1.31 -20.21
CA CYS A 292 6.43 -0.07 -19.59
C CYS A 292 7.51 1.02 -19.54
N THR A 293 7.89 1.56 -20.70
CA THR A 293 8.56 2.87 -20.74
C THR A 293 7.56 3.90 -21.23
N SER A 294 7.28 4.92 -20.42
CA SER A 294 6.73 6.15 -20.95
C SER A 294 7.71 6.68 -22.00
N ARG A 295 7.22 6.88 -23.23
CA ARG A 295 7.85 7.90 -24.08
C ARG A 295 7.80 9.20 -23.28
N SER A 296 8.88 9.98 -23.37
CA SER A 296 8.99 11.37 -22.91
C SER A 296 7.63 12.05 -22.69
N ALA A 297 7.44 12.61 -21.49
CA ALA A 297 6.26 13.37 -21.06
C ALA A 297 5.57 14.12 -22.21
N GLY A 298 4.54 13.49 -22.78
CA GLY A 298 3.56 14.09 -23.67
C GLY A 298 2.21 13.79 -23.04
N SER A 299 1.56 14.85 -22.54
CA SER A 299 0.16 14.94 -22.12
C SER A 299 -0.64 13.63 -22.08
N TRP A 300 -0.95 13.17 -20.87
CA TRP A 300 -2.09 12.26 -20.68
C TRP A 300 -3.37 12.99 -21.09
N PRO A 301 -4.22 12.44 -21.96
CA PRO A 301 -5.54 13.00 -22.21
C PRO A 301 -6.41 12.85 -20.96
N ASN A 302 -7.04 13.93 -20.53
CA ASN A 302 -8.14 13.88 -19.58
C ASN A 302 -9.28 13.07 -20.21
N THR A 303 -9.64 11.96 -19.57
CA THR A 303 -10.95 11.33 -19.70
C THR A 303 -11.63 11.37 -18.36
#